data_AF-A0A7W7T8E6-F1
#
_entry.id   AF-A0A7W7T8E6-F1
#
_cell.length_a   1.000
_cell.length_b   1.000
_cell.length_c   1.000
_cell.angle_alpha   90.00
_cell.angle_beta   90.00
_cell.angle_gamma   90.00
#
_symmetry.space_group_name_H-M   'P 1'
#
loop_
_entity.id
_entity.type
_entity.pdbx_description
1 polymer ?
#
loop_
_entity_poly.entity_id
_entity_poly.type
_entity_poly.pdbx_seq_one_letter_code
_entity_poly.pdbx_strand_id
1 'polypeptide(L)'
;MRKSDRWTDALASPTLHEAHVRLGKLAPPPNAAPEDRIAYHERCRDVYSKVSKVDAAHKHEATAWATCELNSATRIRNALKAEQEGAGDVA
;
A
#
# COMPACT_ATOMS: atom_id res chain seq x y z
N MET A 1 12.61 -6.00 -25.07
CA MET A 1 11.36 -5.75 -24.32
C MET A 1 11.75 -5.32 -22.91
N ARG A 2 11.53 -4.07 -22.51
CA ARG A 2 11.80 -3.65 -21.12
C ARG A 2 10.78 -4.37 -20.25
N LYS A 3 11.23 -5.13 -19.24
CA LYS A 3 10.33 -5.68 -18.22
C LYS A 3 9.73 -4.46 -17.52
N SER A 4 8.44 -4.17 -17.76
CA SER A 4 7.74 -3.19 -16.95
C SER A 4 7.86 -3.63 -15.49
N ASP A 5 8.27 -2.71 -14.62
CA ASP A 5 8.24 -2.97 -13.19
C ASP A 5 6.78 -3.25 -12.80
N ARG A 6 6.52 -4.33 -12.08
CA ARG A 6 5.16 -4.74 -11.71
C ARG A 6 4.41 -3.64 -10.95
N TRP A 7 5.13 -2.75 -10.27
CA TRP A 7 4.56 -1.53 -9.67
C TRP A 7 4.16 -0.47 -10.68
N THR A 8 4.93 -0.31 -11.76
CA THR A 8 4.55 0.57 -12.90
C THR A 8 3.26 0.06 -13.53
N ASP A 9 3.13 -1.26 -13.68
CA ASP A 9 1.93 -1.91 -14.20
C ASP A 9 0.72 -1.71 -13.28
N ALA A 10 0.89 -1.82 -11.96
CA ALA A 10 -0.17 -1.53 -10.99
C ALA A 10 -0.59 -0.05 -11.02
N LEU A 11 0.37 0.86 -11.11
CA LEU A 11 0.12 2.30 -11.23
C LEU A 11 -0.56 2.68 -12.55
N ALA A 12 -0.43 1.86 -13.59
CA ALA A 12 -1.12 2.07 -14.87
C ALA A 12 -2.56 1.53 -14.90
N SER A 13 -3.08 0.97 -13.79
CA SER A 13 -4.44 0.41 -13.74
C SER A 13 -5.50 1.46 -14.09
N PRO A 14 -6.36 1.22 -15.10
CA PRO A 14 -7.42 2.14 -15.49
C PRO A 14 -8.68 1.99 -14.64
N THR A 15 -8.82 0.87 -13.90
CA THR A 15 -10.01 0.55 -13.10
C THR A 15 -9.62 0.11 -11.69
N LEU A 16 -10.55 0.27 -10.75
CA LEU A 16 -10.37 -0.24 -9.38
C LEU A 16 -10.18 -1.77 -9.34
N HIS A 17 -10.93 -2.50 -10.16
CA HIS A 17 -10.81 -3.95 -10.24
C HIS A 17 -9.40 -4.40 -10.65
N GLU A 18 -8.83 -3.80 -11.71
CA GLU A 18 -7.46 -4.13 -12.14
C GLU A 18 -6.43 -3.78 -11.07
N ALA A 19 -6.61 -2.67 -10.36
CA ALA A 19 -5.73 -2.29 -9.27
C ALA A 19 -5.74 -3.36 -8.17
N HIS A 20 -6.91 -3.84 -7.73
CA HIS A 20 -6.99 -4.92 -6.75
C HIS A 20 -6.24 -6.18 -7.19
N VAL A 21 -6.46 -6.62 -8.44
CA VAL A 21 -5.80 -7.83 -8.97
C VAL A 21 -4.28 -7.67 -9.02
N ARG A 22 -3.78 -6.50 -9.46
CA ARG A 22 -2.33 -6.26 -9.59
C ARG A 22 -1.67 -6.07 -8.22
N LEU A 23 -2.27 -5.30 -7.33
CA LEU A 23 -1.77 -5.09 -5.97
C LEU A 23 -1.75 -6.39 -5.17
N GLY A 24 -2.78 -7.23 -5.29
CA GLY A 24 -2.82 -8.53 -4.63
C GLY A 24 -1.66 -9.46 -5.00
N LYS A 25 -1.12 -9.35 -6.23
CA LYS A 25 0.07 -10.10 -6.68
C LYS A 25 1.39 -9.53 -6.16
N LEU A 26 1.36 -8.31 -5.61
CA LEU A 26 2.52 -7.59 -5.06
C LEU A 26 2.54 -7.59 -3.54
N ALA A 27 1.52 -8.16 -2.90
CA ALA A 27 1.44 -8.28 -1.46
C ALA A 27 2.67 -9.03 -0.92
N PRO A 28 3.39 -8.46 0.07
CA PRO A 28 4.47 -9.18 0.74
C PRO A 28 3.90 -10.37 1.53
N PRO A 29 4.72 -11.37 1.86
CA PRO A 29 4.26 -12.50 2.67
C PRO A 29 3.81 -12.02 4.06
N PRO A 30 2.92 -12.78 4.76
CA PRO A 30 2.37 -12.35 6.05
C PRO A 30 3.40 -12.06 7.14
N ASN A 31 4.58 -12.68 7.05
CA ASN A 31 5.71 -12.53 7.97
C ASN A 31 6.81 -11.58 7.44
N ALA A 32 6.53 -10.79 6.41
CA ALA A 32 7.48 -9.80 5.92
C ALA A 32 7.84 -8.77 7.00
N ALA A 33 9.03 -8.19 6.88
CA ALA A 33 9.50 -7.16 7.79
C ALA A 33 8.49 -5.99 7.84
N PRO A 34 8.31 -5.32 8.99
CA PRO A 34 7.43 -4.17 9.13
C PRO A 34 7.67 -3.09 8.05
N GLU A 35 8.92 -2.86 7.68
CA GLU A 35 9.33 -1.90 6.65
C GLU A 35 8.80 -2.26 5.27
N ASP A 36 8.85 -3.53 4.88
CA ASP A 36 8.33 -4.00 3.60
C ASP A 36 6.81 -3.87 3.53
N ARG A 37 6.12 -4.13 4.64
CA ARG A 37 4.67 -3.96 4.74
C ARG A 37 4.27 -2.48 4.67
N ILE A 38 5.02 -1.59 5.34
CA ILE A 38 4.82 -0.14 5.24
C ILE A 38 4.99 0.30 3.79
N ALA A 39 6.09 -0.08 3.13
CA ALA A 39 6.37 0.28 1.75
C ALA A 39 5.29 -0.23 0.78
N TYR A 40 4.77 -1.45 1.01
CA TYR A 40 3.65 -2.00 0.25
C TYR A 40 2.40 -1.11 0.38
N HIS A 41 1.96 -0.82 1.60
CA HIS A 41 0.77 -0.01 1.86
C HIS A 41 0.91 1.41 1.27
N GLU A 42 2.09 2.03 1.37
CA GLU A 42 2.34 3.35 0.77
C GLU A 42 2.23 3.33 -0.76
N ARG A 43 2.76 2.30 -1.42
CA ARG A 43 2.61 2.15 -2.87
C ARG A 43 1.17 1.83 -3.27
N CYS A 44 0.44 1.02 -2.50
CA CYS A 44 -0.99 0.78 -2.71
C CYS A 44 -1.81 2.07 -2.62
N ARG A 45 -1.53 2.93 -1.63
CA ARG A 45 -2.14 4.26 -1.51
C ARG A 45 -1.98 5.06 -2.80
N ASP A 46 -0.79 5.07 -3.38
CA ASP A 46 -0.51 5.83 -4.60
C ASP A 46 -1.27 5.28 -5.81
N VAL A 47 -1.36 3.95 -5.94
CA VAL A 47 -2.16 3.30 -7.00
C VAL A 47 -3.64 3.67 -6.86
N TYR A 48 -4.24 3.48 -5.70
CA TYR A 48 -5.66 3.83 -5.50
C TYR A 48 -5.94 5.33 -5.63
N SER A 49 -5.01 6.19 -5.21
CA SER A 49 -5.13 7.66 -5.37
C SER A 49 -5.06 8.08 -6.84
N LYS A 50 -4.39 7.31 -7.69
CA LYS A 50 -4.41 7.53 -9.14
C LYS A 50 -5.69 6.99 -9.77
N VAL A 51 -6.10 5.78 -9.38
CA VAL A 51 -7.36 5.17 -9.85
C VAL A 51 -8.54 6.08 -9.56
N SER A 52 -8.62 6.69 -8.38
CA SER A 52 -9.71 7.61 -8.02
C SER A 52 -9.84 8.83 -8.94
N LYS A 53 -8.78 9.16 -9.69
CA LYS A 53 -8.77 10.26 -10.66
C LYS A 53 -9.16 9.83 -12.07
N VAL A 54 -9.01 8.54 -12.41
CA VAL A 54 -9.21 8.02 -13.78
C VAL A 54 -10.45 7.13 -13.90
N ASP A 55 -10.84 6.42 -12.85
CA ASP A 55 -12.05 5.61 -12.77
C ASP A 55 -13.16 6.40 -12.06
N ALA A 56 -13.90 7.20 -12.83
CA ALA A 56 -14.95 8.06 -12.29
C ALA A 56 -16.07 7.26 -11.59
N ALA A 57 -16.35 6.03 -12.04
CA ALA A 57 -17.39 5.18 -11.46
C ALA A 57 -17.03 4.71 -10.04
N HIS A 58 -15.75 4.48 -9.78
CA HIS A 58 -15.25 3.99 -8.47
C HIS A 58 -14.42 5.02 -7.70
N LYS A 59 -14.53 6.32 -8.05
CA LYS A 59 -13.73 7.38 -7.43
C LYS A 59 -13.78 7.36 -5.90
N HIS A 60 -14.98 7.26 -5.33
CA HIS A 60 -15.16 7.30 -3.88
C HIS A 60 -14.58 6.05 -3.20
N GLU A 61 -14.79 4.88 -3.79
CA GLU A 61 -14.24 3.63 -3.28
C GLU A 61 -12.71 3.60 -3.36
N ALA A 62 -12.13 4.01 -4.49
CA ALA A 62 -10.68 4.13 -4.63
C ALA A 62 -10.08 5.15 -3.64
N THR A 63 -10.79 6.25 -3.36
CA THR A 63 -10.35 7.21 -2.33
C THR A 63 -10.39 6.60 -0.91
N ALA A 64 -11.43 5.82 -0.61
CA ALA A 64 -11.55 5.11 0.66
C ALA A 64 -10.41 4.09 0.83
N TRP A 65 -10.11 3.30 -0.21
CA TRP A 65 -8.99 2.38 -0.20
C TRP A 65 -7.64 3.08 0.01
N ALA A 66 -7.37 4.17 -0.70
CA ALA A 66 -6.14 4.95 -0.46
C ALA A 66 -6.00 5.40 1.01
N THR A 67 -7.12 5.75 1.65
CA THR A 67 -7.14 6.13 3.07
C THR A 67 -6.89 4.91 3.98
N CYS A 68 -7.49 3.76 3.68
CA CYS A 68 -7.25 2.50 4.40
C CYS A 68 -5.77 2.09 4.34
N GLU A 69 -5.13 2.23 3.18
CA GLU A 69 -3.72 1.91 2.99
C GLU A 69 -2.81 2.84 3.82
N LEU A 70 -3.08 4.15 3.80
CA LEU A 70 -2.35 5.11 4.64
C LEU A 70 -2.49 4.79 6.14
N ASN A 71 -3.71 4.47 6.59
CA ASN A 71 -3.97 4.09 7.97
C ASN A 71 -3.23 2.80 8.36
N SER A 72 -3.11 1.84 7.44
CA SER A 72 -2.39 0.59 7.66
C SER A 72 -0.89 0.83 7.81
N ALA A 73 -0.28 1.59 6.90
CA ALA A 73 1.13 1.99 7.00
C ALA A 73 1.40 2.74 8.33
N THR A 74 0.51 3.65 8.72
CA THR A 74 0.64 4.45 9.94
C THR A 74 0.57 3.57 11.20
N ARG A 75 -0.37 2.61 11.25
CA ARG A 75 -0.49 1.67 12.38
C ARG A 75 0.78 0.84 12.57
N ILE A 76 1.35 0.32 11.48
CA ILE A 76 2.58 -0.49 11.55
C ILE A 76 3.75 0.38 12.03
N ARG A 77 3.89 1.59 11.49
CA ARG A 77 4.94 2.54 11.92
C ARG A 77 4.86 2.87 13.41
N ASN A 78 3.65 3.10 13.91
CA ASN A 78 3.44 3.41 15.32
C ASN A 78 3.76 2.20 16.22
N ALA A 79 3.40 0.98 15.80
CA ALA A 79 3.76 -0.24 16.51
C ALA A 79 5.28 -0.45 16.57
N LEU A 80 5.96 -0.28 15.43
CA LEU A 80 7.43 -0.40 15.35
C LEU A 80 8.13 0.62 16.27
N LYS A 81 7.63 1.86 16.31
CA LYS A 81 8.15 2.90 17.22
C LYS A 81 7.95 2.53 18.69
N ALA A 82 6.77 2.04 19.06
CA ALA A 82 6.48 1.63 20.44
C ALA A 82 7.36 0.45 20.89
N GLU A 83 7.64 -0.50 20.00
CA GLU A 83 8.57 -1.61 20.27
C GLU A 83 10.00 -1.11 20.51
N GLN A 84 10.47 -0.14 19.72
CA GLN A 84 11.79 0.46 19.88
C GLN A 84 11.92 1.26 21.19
N GLU A 85 10.89 2.01 21.56
CA GLU A 85 10.86 2.79 22.80
C GLU A 85 10.80 1.87 24.04
N GLY A 86 10.01 0.79 23.99
CA GLY A 86 9.94 -0.19 25.08
C GLY A 86 11.21 -1.04 25.23
N ALA A 87 11.96 -1.27 24.15
CA ALA A 87 13.25 -1.94 24.19
C ALA A 87 14.39 -1.05 24.72
N GLY A 88 14.22 0.28 24.72
CA GLY A 88 15.20 1.24 25.22
C GLY A 88 15.19 1.44 26.74
N ASP A 89 14.13 1.01 27.42
CA ASP A 89 13.92 1.24 28.87
C ASP A 89 14.47 0.11 29.77
N VAL A 90 15.14 -0.89 29.19
CA VAL A 90 15.72 -2.07 29.88
C VAL A 90 17.25 -2.11 29.88
N ALA A 91 17.91 -0.98 29.62
CA ALA A 91 19.37 -0.84 29.69
C ALA A 91 19.80 0.08 30.85
#